data_AF-A0A401THD2-F1
#
_entry.id   AF-A0A401THD2-F1
#
_cell.length_a   1.000
_cell.length_b   1.000
_cell.length_c   1.000
_cell.angle_alpha   90.00
_cell.angle_beta   90.00
_cell.angle_gamma   90.00
#
_symmetry.space_group_name_H-M   'P 1'
#
loop_
_entity.id
_entity.type
_entity.pdbx_description
1 polymer ?
#
loop_
_entity_poly.entity_id
_entity_poly.type
_entity_poly.pdbx_seq_one_letter_code
_entity_poly.pdbx_strand_id
1 'polypeptide(L)' 'MDSAEEDYVTDSPISDPDLVLYIDGSRRLVEGSYRMGWAVVDDTGATREQATLDGDTSAQLAELVALT' A
#
# COMPACT_ATOMS: atom_id res chain seq x y z
N MET A 1 -26.12 12.92 18.14
CA MET A 1 -24.95 12.67 17.27
C MET A 1 -25.20 11.33 16.65
N ASP A 2 -25.59 11.35 15.38
CA ASP A 2 -25.83 10.17 14.57
C ASP A 2 -24.47 9.55 14.29
N SER A 3 -24.15 8.45 14.98
CA SER A 3 -23.00 7.62 14.64
C SER A 3 -23.41 6.80 13.44
N ALA A 4 -23.29 7.38 12.25
CA ALA A 4 -23.31 6.60 11.02
C ALA A 4 -22.14 5.62 11.13
N GLU A 5 -22.44 4.35 11.43
CA GLU A 5 -21.56 3.27 11.04
C GLU A 5 -21.51 3.34 9.51
N GLU A 6 -20.48 4.00 8.99
CA GLU A 6 -20.21 3.99 7.57
C GLU A 6 -20.01 2.53 7.16
N ASP A 7 -20.88 2.04 6.27
CA ASP A 7 -20.87 0.69 5.74
C ASP A 7 -19.66 0.53 4.81
N TYR A 8 -18.49 0.30 5.39
CA TYR A 8 -17.26 0.06 4.65
C TYR A 8 -17.32 -1.30 3.97
N VAL A 9 -17.30 -1.32 2.63
CA VAL A 9 -17.14 -2.56 1.87
C VAL A 9 -15.72 -3.06 2.07
N THR A 10 -15.58 -4.18 2.76
CA THR A 10 -14.32 -4.89 2.94
C THR A 10 -14.49 -6.33 2.51
N ASP A 11 -13.47 -6.88 1.87
CA ASP A 11 -13.43 -8.32 1.61
C ASP A 11 -13.10 -9.06 2.90
N SER A 12 -13.70 -10.25 3.07
CA SER A 12 -13.35 -11.13 4.20
C SER A 12 -12.02 -11.85 3.91
N PRO A 13 -11.09 -11.92 4.88
CA PRO A 13 -9.87 -12.70 4.72
C PRO A 13 -10.18 -14.18 4.44
N ILE A 14 -9.35 -14.83 3.62
CA ILE A 14 -9.40 -16.28 3.46
C ILE A 14 -8.97 -16.97 4.77
N SER A 15 -9.52 -18.16 5.06
CA SER A 15 -9.39 -18.78 6.39
C SER A 15 -8.02 -19.37 6.72
N ASP A 16 -7.23 -19.74 5.70
CA ASP A 16 -5.90 -20.36 5.86
C ASP A 16 -4.97 -19.92 4.71
N PRO A 17 -4.54 -18.64 4.70
CA PRO A 17 -3.64 -18.13 3.68
C PRO A 17 -2.21 -18.65 3.88
N ASP A 18 -1.55 -19.08 2.81
CA ASP A 18 -0.10 -19.35 2.84
C ASP A 18 0.71 -18.07 3.11
N LEU A 19 0.19 -16.91 2.67
CA LEU A 19 0.82 -15.60 2.81
C LEU A 19 -0.22 -14.56 3.24
N VAL A 20 0.10 -13.84 4.31
CA VAL A 20 -0.56 -12.60 4.68
C VAL A 20 0.38 -11.46 4.32
N LEU A 21 -0.02 -10.63 3.36
CA LEU A 21 0.79 -9.54 2.84
C LEU A 21 0.10 -8.21 3.10
N TYR A 22 0.93 -7.19 3.31
CA TYR A 22 0.53 -5.80 3.40
C TYR A 22 1.33 -5.03 2.37
N ILE A 23 0.67 -4.11 1.68
CA ILE A 23 1.27 -3.29 0.65
C ILE A 23 1.12 -1.82 1.02
N ASP A 24 2.06 -1.00 0.55
CA ASP A 24 1.97 0.45 0.66
C ASP A 24 2.67 1.11 -0.52
N GLY A 25 2.12 2.23 -0.97
CA GLY A 25 2.60 3.02 -2.08
C GLY A 25 2.70 4.49 -1.70
N SER A 26 3.92 5.02 -1.66
CA SER A 26 4.17 6.37 -1.16
C SER A 26 4.59 7.35 -2.24
N ARG A 27 4.20 8.62 -2.07
CA ARG A 27 4.75 9.78 -2.78
C ARG A 27 5.01 10.90 -1.78
N ARG A 28 6.21 11.47 -1.81
CA ARG A 28 6.57 12.61 -0.96
C ARG A 28 7.44 13.61 -1.70
N LEU A 29 7.19 14.89 -1.51
CA LEU A 29 8.09 15.96 -1.95
C LEU A 29 9.26 16.06 -0.97
N VAL A 30 10.49 15.82 -1.44
CA VAL A 30 11.73 15.88 -0.65
C VAL A 30 12.72 16.74 -1.40
N GLU A 31 13.18 17.83 -0.78
CA GLU A 31 14.18 18.74 -1.37
C GLU A 31 13.76 19.28 -2.75
N GLY A 32 12.46 19.54 -2.93
CA GLY A 32 11.90 20.06 -4.19
C GLY A 32 11.71 19.03 -5.30
N SER A 33 12.01 17.75 -5.04
CA SER A 33 11.79 16.64 -5.97
C SER A 33 10.84 15.60 -5.39
N TYR A 34 9.93 15.07 -6.20
CA TYR A 34 9.07 13.97 -5.75
C TYR A 34 9.89 12.68 -5.65
N ARG A 35 9.70 11.97 -4.55
CA ARG A 35 10.21 10.62 -4.31
C ARG A 35 9.02 9.70 -4.16
N MET A 36 9.03 8.60 -4.90
CA MET A 36 8.00 7.58 -4.86
C MET A 36 8.62 6.22 -4.69
N GLY A 37 7.87 5.34 -4.07
CA GLY A 37 8.23 3.95 -3.94
C GLY A 37 7.06 3.14 -3.42
N TRP A 38 7.25 1.84 -3.43
CA TRP A 38 6.28 0.88 -2.94
C TRP A 38 7.01 -0.22 -2.18
N ALA A 39 6.27 -0.90 -1.32
CA ALA A 39 6.76 -2.07 -0.60
C ALA A 39 5.65 -3.10 -0.40
N VAL A 40 6.07 -4.36 -0.32
CA VAL A 40 5.27 -5.51 0.11
C VAL A 40 5.95 -6.11 1.33
N VAL A 41 5.22 -6.21 2.43
CA VAL A 41 5.70 -6.80 3.69
C VAL A 41 4.81 -7.95 4.10
N ASP A 42 5.36 -8.91 4.82
CA ASP A 42 4.56 -9.95 5.46
C ASP A 42 4.04 -9.53 6.84
N ASP A 43 3.24 -10.39 7.46
CA ASP A 43 2.67 -10.23 8.80
C ASP A 43 3.68 -10.28 9.95
N THR A 44 4.92 -10.70 9.67
CA THR A 44 6.04 -10.55 10.62
C THR A 44 6.69 -9.17 10.54
N GLY A 45 6.34 -8.39 9.51
CA GLY A 45 6.92 -7.09 9.18
C GLY A 45 8.17 -7.18 8.32
N ALA A 46 8.51 -8.36 7.78
CA ALA A 46 9.66 -8.53 6.90
C ALA A 46 9.32 -8.06 5.48
N THR A 47 10.19 -7.23 4.90
CA THR A 47 10.07 -6.81 3.50
C THR A 47 10.31 -7.98 2.56
N ARG A 48 9.31 -8.26 1.72
CA ARG A 48 9.39 -9.26 0.65
C ARG A 48 9.89 -8.63 -0.64
N GLU A 49 9.30 -7.50 -1.01
CA GLU A 49 9.64 -6.74 -2.21
C GLU A 49 9.51 -5.24 -1.96
N GLN A 50 10.31 -4.45 -2.68
CA GLN A 50 10.23 -3.00 -2.67
C GLN A 50 10.97 -2.41 -3.87
N ALA A 51 10.53 -1.25 -4.35
CA ALA A 51 11.29 -0.47 -5.32
C ALA A 51 10.94 1.02 -5.26
N THR A 52 11.81 1.82 -5.87
CA THR A 52 11.53 3.22 -6.20
C THR A 52 10.80 3.30 -7.54
N LEU A 53 9.94 4.31 -7.70
CA LEU A 53 9.30 4.59 -8.98
C LEU A 53 9.88 5.86 -9.60
N ASP A 54 10.23 5.76 -10.88
CA ASP A 54 10.68 6.91 -11.67
C ASP A 54 9.49 7.75 -12.15
N GLY A 55 9.72 9.05 -12.35
CA GLY A 55 8.76 9.98 -12.94
C GLY A 55 8.02 10.86 -11.92
N ASP A 56 6.80 11.27 -12.24
CA ASP A 56 5.91 12.01 -11.33
C ASP A 56 4.60 11.23 -11.11
N THR A 57 4.75 10.00 -10.63
CA THR A 57 3.69 9.05 -10.33
C THR A 57 2.91 9.48 -9.10
N SER A 58 1.59 9.32 -9.11
CA SER A 58 0.76 9.59 -7.92
C SER A 58 0.98 8.51 -6.85
N ALA A 59 0.70 8.83 -5.57
CA ALA A 59 0.69 7.81 -4.51
C ALA A 59 -0.30 6.69 -4.82
N GLN A 60 -1.48 7.02 -5.37
CA GLN A 60 -2.48 6.04 -5.79
C GLN A 60 -1.94 5.04 -6.83
N LEU A 61 -1.11 5.48 -7.77
CA LEU A 61 -0.48 4.57 -8.72
C LEU A 61 0.65 3.77 -8.05
N ALA A 62 1.37 4.32 -7.08
CA ALA A 62 2.33 3.56 -6.29
C ALA A 62 1.65 2.43 -5.50
N GLU A 63 0.46 2.66 -4.93
CA GLU A 63 -0.34 1.64 -4.25
C GLU A 63 -0.74 0.52 -5.21
N LEU A 64 -1.19 0.89 -6.42
CA LEU A 64 -1.55 -0.08 -7.44
C LEU A 64 -0.36 -0.90 -7.91
N VAL A 65 0.82 -0.30 -8.05
CA VAL A 65 2.04 -1.04 -8.39
C VAL A 65 2.44 -1.99 -7.25
N ALA A 66 2.26 -1.60 -5.99
CA ALA A 66 2.50 -2.48 -4.85
C ALA A 66 1.58 -3.71 -4.86
N LEU A 67 0.40 -3.61 -5.49
CA LEU A 67 -0.61 -4.67 -5.57
C LEU A 67 -0.44 -5.63 -6.75
N THR A 68 0.21 -5.22 -7.85
CA THR A 68 0.23 -5.95 -9.14
C THR A 68 1.58 -6.54 -9.51
#